data_AF-A0A942P3W4-F1
#
_entry.id   AF-A0A942P3W4-F1
#
_cell.length_a   1.000
_cell.length_b   1.000
_cell.length_c   1.000
_cell.angle_alpha   90.00
_cell.angle_beta   90.00
_cell.angle_gamma   90.00
#
_symmetry.space_group_name_H-M   'P 1'
#
loop_
_entity.id
_entity.type
_entity.pdbx_description
1 polymer ?
#
loop_
_entity_poly.entity_id
_entity_poly.type
_entity_poly.pdbx_seq_one_letter_code
_entity_poly.pdbx_strand_id
1 'polypeptide(L)'
;MKVLIIKQNILIGLFLAAFLVFFFGYCSYSQNLNWKFQTRGRIYATPAISGDVVLAGSGDSTFYAIDKPTGELKWSFRTNGSVHSSPVIYENHVFFGRADGTLYALHIHTGELLWKFDSQGEKMLDFWDYYL
;
A
#
# COMPACT_ATOMS: atom_id res chain seq x y z
N MET A 1 -23.93 -6.14 -60.06
CA MET A 1 -24.82 -6.36 -58.90
C MET A 1 -24.25 -7.35 -57.86
N LYS A 2 -23.62 -8.47 -58.25
CA LYS A 2 -23.02 -9.46 -57.31
C LYS A 2 -21.87 -8.93 -56.43
N VAL A 3 -21.03 -8.03 -56.94
CA VAL A 3 -19.84 -7.50 -56.20
C VAL A 3 -20.22 -6.61 -55.01
N LEU A 4 -21.34 -5.88 -55.10
CA LEU A 4 -21.80 -4.98 -54.03
C LEU A 4 -22.32 -5.78 -52.82
N ILE A 5 -23.02 -6.89 -53.09
CA ILE A 5 -23.57 -7.81 -52.08
C ILE A 5 -22.43 -8.51 -51.31
N ILE A 6 -21.35 -8.90 -51.99
CA ILE A 6 -20.19 -9.53 -51.35
C ILE A 6 -19.48 -8.56 -50.40
N LYS A 7 -19.28 -7.29 -50.81
CA LYS A 7 -18.67 -6.27 -49.94
C LYS A 7 -19.54 -5.97 -48.71
N GLN A 8 -20.86 -5.94 -48.87
CA GLN A 8 -21.80 -5.67 -47.77
C GLN A 8 -21.84 -6.82 -46.75
N ASN A 9 -21.78 -8.07 -47.21
CA ASN A 9 -21.73 -9.24 -46.32
C ASN A 9 -20.40 -9.34 -45.55
N ILE A 10 -19.28 -8.96 -46.17
CA ILE A 10 -17.97 -8.89 -45.49
C ILE A 10 -17.97 -7.77 -44.44
N LEU A 11 -18.55 -6.61 -44.75
CA LEU A 11 -18.62 -5.49 -43.83
C LEU A 11 -19.51 -5.79 -42.60
N ILE A 12 -20.64 -6.46 -42.82
CA ILE A 12 -21.54 -6.92 -41.74
C ILE A 12 -20.85 -7.98 -40.87
N GLY A 13 -20.10 -8.90 -41.48
CA GLY A 13 -19.33 -9.92 -40.75
C GLY A 13 -18.21 -9.31 -39.89
N LEU A 14 -17.50 -8.30 -40.40
CA LEU A 14 -16.47 -7.57 -39.64
C LEU A 14 -17.07 -6.75 -38.49
N PHE A 15 -18.27 -6.18 -38.69
CA PHE A 15 -18.97 -5.44 -37.64
C PHE A 15 -19.48 -6.36 -36.53
N LEU A 16 -20.00 -7.55 -36.87
CA LEU A 16 -20.41 -8.57 -35.91
C LEU A 16 -19.22 -9.17 -35.13
N ALA A 17 -18.08 -9.39 -35.80
CA ALA A 17 -16.87 -9.88 -35.15
C ALA A 17 -16.29 -8.85 -34.17
N ALA A 18 -16.28 -7.56 -34.54
CA ALA A 18 -15.88 -6.48 -33.63
C ALA A 18 -16.84 -6.35 -32.44
N PHE A 19 -18.14 -6.52 -32.65
CA PHE A 19 -19.15 -6.44 -31.58
C PHE A 19 -18.96 -7.54 -30.52
N LEU A 20 -18.54 -8.75 -30.91
CA LEU A 20 -18.25 -9.85 -29.97
C LEU A 20 -16.96 -9.64 -29.16
N VAL A 21 -15.93 -9.02 -29.75
CA VAL A 21 -14.69 -8.69 -29.02
C VAL A 21 -14.93 -7.57 -28.01
N PHE A 22 -15.83 -6.62 -28.31
CA PHE A 22 -16.22 -5.56 -27.36
C PHE A 22 -17.19 -6.04 -26.27
N PHE A 23 -18.02 -7.07 -26.51
CA PHE A 23 -18.93 -7.62 -25.50
C PHE A 23 -18.30 -8.66 -24.56
N PHE A 24 -17.34 -9.46 -25.05
CA PHE A 24 -16.66 -10.49 -24.24
C PHE A 24 -15.24 -10.09 -23.79
N GLY A 25 -14.73 -8.94 -24.24
CA GLY A 25 -13.39 -8.45 -23.95
C GLY A 25 -13.24 -7.63 -22.65
N TYR A 26 -14.26 -7.58 -21.79
CA TYR A 26 -14.07 -7.11 -20.43
C TYR A 26 -13.71 -8.31 -19.55
N CYS A 27 -12.42 -8.62 -19.46
CA CYS A 27 -11.90 -9.42 -18.36
C CYS A 27 -12.12 -8.59 -17.09
N SER A 28 -13.28 -8.75 -16.45
CA SER A 28 -13.51 -8.24 -15.11
C SER A 28 -12.57 -9.04 -14.21
N TYR A 29 -11.40 -8.45 -13.91
CA TYR A 29 -10.55 -8.90 -12.82
C TYR A 29 -11.32 -8.60 -11.53
N SER A 30 -12.28 -9.47 -11.21
CA SER A 30 -12.91 -9.49 -9.91
C SER A 30 -11.79 -9.82 -8.92
N GLN A 31 -11.21 -8.79 -8.30
CA GLN A 31 -10.29 -8.99 -7.18
C GLN A 31 -11.11 -9.65 -6.09
N ASN A 32 -11.00 -10.97 -5.99
CA ASN A 32 -11.47 -11.67 -4.83
C ASN A 32 -10.67 -11.13 -3.64
N LEU A 33 -11.36 -10.54 -2.66
CA LEU A 33 -10.73 -10.00 -1.47
C LEU A 33 -10.16 -11.17 -0.67
N ASN A 34 -8.84 -11.37 -0.72
CA ASN A 34 -8.17 -12.46 0.01
C ASN A 34 -8.34 -12.30 1.53
N TRP A 35 -8.05 -11.11 2.06
CA TRP A 35 -8.21 -10.78 3.48
C TRP A 35 -8.29 -9.28 3.69
N LYS A 36 -8.73 -8.88 4.89
CA LYS A 36 -8.76 -7.49 5.36
C LYS A 36 -8.25 -7.43 6.80
N PHE A 37 -7.35 -6.49 7.07
CA PHE A 37 -6.89 -6.16 8.41
C PHE A 37 -7.39 -4.77 8.81
N GLN A 38 -8.01 -4.65 9.98
CA GLN A 38 -8.58 -3.39 10.46
C GLN A 38 -7.70 -2.78 11.56
N THR A 39 -7.09 -1.63 11.27
CA THR A 39 -6.43 -0.79 12.28
C THR A 39 -7.43 0.09 13.01
N ARG A 40 -7.02 0.65 14.16
CA ARG A 40 -7.86 1.58 14.94
C ARG A 40 -7.74 3.02 14.44
N GLY A 41 -6.67 3.32 13.69
CA GLY A 41 -6.41 4.62 13.08
C GLY A 41 -6.31 4.53 11.56
N ARG A 42 -6.26 5.69 10.92
CA ARG A 42 -6.04 5.80 9.47
C ARG A 42 -4.62 5.35 9.12
N ILE A 43 -4.48 4.68 7.98
CA ILE A 43 -3.20 4.42 7.33
C ILE A 43 -2.94 5.59 6.37
N TYR A 44 -1.85 6.31 6.59
CA TYR A 44 -1.49 7.49 5.79
C TYR A 44 -0.38 7.19 4.77
N ALA A 45 0.51 6.27 5.13
CA ALA A 45 1.69 5.95 4.35
C ALA A 45 1.53 4.63 3.58
N THR A 46 2.40 4.43 2.60
CA THR A 46 2.45 3.18 1.84
C THR A 46 2.97 2.05 2.73
N PRO A 47 2.31 0.87 2.78
CA PRO A 47 2.86 -0.29 3.48
C PRO A 47 4.09 -0.86 2.75
N ALA A 48 5.00 -1.52 3.47
CA ALA A 48 6.12 -2.25 2.89
C ALA A 48 5.93 -3.76 3.04
N ILE A 49 6.51 -4.54 2.13
CA ILE A 49 6.42 -6.00 2.13
C ILE A 49 7.82 -6.59 2.11
N SER A 50 8.06 -7.59 2.97
CA SER A 50 9.26 -8.44 2.91
C SER A 50 8.87 -9.89 3.22
N GLY A 51 9.16 -10.79 2.29
CA GLY A 51 8.69 -12.17 2.36
C GLY A 51 7.18 -12.25 2.55
N ASP A 52 6.76 -12.86 3.66
CA ASP A 52 5.35 -13.03 4.04
C ASP A 52 4.88 -12.04 5.11
N VAL A 53 5.54 -10.90 5.24
CA VAL A 53 5.16 -9.84 6.18
C VAL A 53 4.81 -8.56 5.44
N VAL A 54 3.64 -8.01 5.72
CA VAL A 54 3.20 -6.66 5.37
C VAL A 54 3.39 -5.75 6.58
N LEU A 55 4.07 -4.63 6.40
CA LEU A 55 4.43 -3.69 7.47
C LEU A 55 3.76 -2.35 7.21
N ALA A 56 3.05 -1.83 8.21
CA ALA A 56 2.31 -0.58 8.06
C ALA A 56 2.24 0.23 9.36
N GLY A 57 2.47 1.54 9.24
CA GLY A 57 2.23 2.51 10.29
C GLY A 57 0.77 2.98 10.32
N SER A 58 0.21 3.15 11.52
CA SER A 58 -1.14 3.66 11.73
C SER A 58 -1.14 4.97 12.53
N GLY A 59 -2.13 5.81 12.26
CA GLY A 59 -2.46 6.98 13.06
C GLY A 59 -2.95 6.65 14.47
N ASP A 60 -3.18 5.38 14.82
CA ASP A 60 -3.50 4.97 16.20
C ASP A 60 -2.27 4.83 17.10
N SER A 61 -1.09 5.29 16.65
CA SER A 61 0.19 5.19 17.36
C SER A 61 0.77 3.77 17.46
N THR A 62 0.49 2.94 16.46
CA THR A 62 0.96 1.55 16.39
C THR A 62 1.54 1.27 15.00
N PHE A 63 2.66 0.55 14.97
CA PHE A 63 3.23 -0.04 13.77
C PHE A 63 2.90 -1.54 13.75
N TYR A 64 2.39 -2.03 12.63
CA TYR A 64 1.84 -3.37 12.49
C TYR A 64 2.67 -4.22 11.55
N ALA A 65 2.83 -5.50 11.90
CA ALA A 65 3.27 -6.54 11.00
C ALA A 65 2.16 -7.57 10.82
N ILE A 66 1.74 -7.75 9.59
CA ILE A 66 0.61 -8.58 9.19
C ILE A 66 1.15 -9.71 8.32
N ASP A 67 0.67 -10.92 8.54
CA ASP A 67 0.97 -12.06 7.71
C ASP A 67 0.32 -11.89 6.33
N LYS A 68 1.15 -11.88 5.29
CA LYS A 68 0.71 -11.58 3.91
C LYS A 68 -0.24 -12.66 3.35
N PRO A 69 -0.05 -13.97 3.62
CA PRO A 69 -1.03 -14.98 3.19
C PRO A 69 -2.38 -14.89 3.90
N THR A 70 -2.38 -14.74 5.23
CA THR A 70 -3.61 -14.90 6.04
C THR A 70 -4.29 -13.58 6.41
N GLY A 71 -3.55 -12.47 6.43
CA GLY A 71 -4.01 -11.20 6.96
C GLY A 71 -3.99 -11.13 8.50
N GLU A 72 -3.40 -12.11 9.17
CA GLU A 72 -3.34 -12.16 10.64
C GLU A 72 -2.23 -11.26 11.21
N LEU A 73 -2.41 -10.78 12.45
CA LEU A 73 -1.39 -10.00 13.13
C LEU A 73 -0.22 -10.90 13.56
N LYS A 74 0.99 -10.60 13.08
CA LYS A 74 2.22 -11.26 13.56
C LYS A 74 2.76 -10.58 14.81
N TRP A 75 2.90 -9.26 14.77
CA TRP A 75 3.33 -8.45 15.90
C TRP A 75 2.90 -7.00 15.71
N SER A 76 2.94 -6.23 16.80
CA SER A 76 2.70 -4.79 16.76
C SER A 76 3.65 -4.06 17.71
N PHE A 77 3.99 -2.82 17.37
CA PHE A 77 4.89 -1.98 18.15
C PHE A 77 4.25 -0.61 18.44
N ARG A 78 4.22 -0.20 19.70
CA ARG A 78 3.62 1.06 20.15
C ARG A 78 4.64 2.19 20.11
N THR A 79 4.35 3.24 19.35
CA THR A 79 5.28 4.37 19.10
C THR A 79 4.95 5.63 19.91
N ASN A 80 3.90 5.59 20.75
CA ASN A 80 3.38 6.72 21.55
C ASN A 80 3.05 7.99 20.76
N GLY A 81 2.86 7.86 19.45
CA GLY A 81 2.44 8.93 18.54
C GLY A 81 2.21 8.35 17.14
N SER A 82 1.47 9.07 16.31
CA SER A 82 1.08 8.61 14.98
C SER A 82 2.26 8.27 14.08
N VAL A 83 2.13 7.15 13.36
CA VAL A 83 3.11 6.74 12.34
C VAL A 83 2.56 7.10 10.97
N HIS A 84 3.07 8.18 10.39
CA HIS A 84 2.68 8.68 9.07
C HIS A 84 3.73 8.43 7.99
N SER A 85 4.89 7.87 8.35
CA SER A 85 5.97 7.59 7.40
C SER A 85 5.80 6.22 6.73
N SER A 86 6.28 6.13 5.49
CA SER A 86 6.42 4.85 4.79
C SER A 86 7.60 4.09 5.38
N PRO A 87 7.45 2.80 5.76
CA PRO A 87 8.55 2.02 6.28
C PRO A 87 9.56 1.65 5.19
N VAL A 88 10.83 1.61 5.58
CA VAL A 88 11.95 1.17 4.74
C VAL A 88 12.50 -0.12 5.32
N ILE A 89 12.79 -1.09 4.46
CA ILE A 89 13.32 -2.39 4.86
C ILE A 89 14.76 -2.49 4.35
N TYR A 90 15.67 -2.90 5.22
CA TYR A 90 17.03 -3.24 4.85
C TYR A 90 17.50 -4.43 5.71
N GLU A 91 17.91 -5.51 5.04
CA GLU A 91 18.20 -6.81 5.66
C GLU A 91 17.02 -7.28 6.55
N ASN A 92 17.28 -7.57 7.82
CA ASN A 92 16.27 -8.02 8.79
C ASN A 92 15.68 -6.88 9.62
N HIS A 93 15.82 -5.64 9.15
CA HIS A 93 15.43 -4.43 9.87
C HIS A 93 14.35 -3.66 9.12
N VAL A 94 13.41 -3.11 9.87
CA VAL A 94 12.44 -2.13 9.38
C VAL A 94 12.67 -0.79 10.08
N PHE A 95 12.75 0.26 9.28
CA PHE A 95 12.93 1.64 9.71
C PHE A 95 11.68 2.44 9.42
N PHE A 96 11.24 3.24 10.38
CA PHE A 96 10.11 4.16 10.18
C PHE A 96 10.19 5.33 11.16
N GLY A 97 9.72 6.49 10.71
CA GLY A 97 9.63 7.71 11.50
C GLY A 97 8.25 7.91 12.12
N ARG A 98 8.23 8.42 13.35
CA ARG A 98 7.06 9.04 13.97
C ARG A 98 7.03 10.53 13.61
N ALA A 99 5.83 11.11 13.63
CA ALA A 99 5.60 12.51 13.25
C ALA A 99 6.38 13.56 14.09
N ASP A 100 6.92 13.19 15.25
CA ASP A 100 7.67 14.07 16.15
C ASP A 100 9.18 14.02 15.95
N GLY A 101 9.67 13.32 14.92
CA GLY A 101 11.11 13.19 14.66
C GLY A 101 11.78 11.99 15.32
N THR A 102 11.04 11.06 15.93
CA THR A 102 11.63 9.78 16.38
C THR A 102 11.72 8.78 15.22
N LEU A 103 12.93 8.33 14.87
CA LEU A 103 13.20 7.23 13.96
C LEU A 103 13.37 5.92 14.75
N TYR A 104 12.66 4.88 14.35
CA TYR A 104 12.73 3.54 14.95
C TYR A 104 13.40 2.56 14.00
N ALA A 105 14.16 1.62 14.57
CA ALA A 105 14.61 0.42 13.89
C ALA A 105 14.13 -0.82 14.67
N LEU A 106 13.32 -1.64 14.03
CA LEU A 106 12.83 -2.89 14.59
C LEU A 106 13.34 -4.09 13.82
N HIS A 107 13.49 -5.22 14.50
CA HIS A 107 13.69 -6.49 13.83
C HIS A 107 12.40 -6.96 13.15
N ILE A 108 12.48 -7.29 11.86
CA ILE A 108 11.32 -7.45 10.99
C ILE A 108 10.40 -8.62 11.36
N HIS A 109 10.95 -9.69 11.93
CA HIS A 109 10.18 -10.89 12.26
C HIS A 109 9.62 -10.89 13.69
N THR A 110 10.25 -10.16 14.60
CA THR A 110 9.90 -10.18 16.04
C THR A 110 9.24 -8.89 16.50
N GLY A 111 9.43 -7.79 15.77
CA GLY A 111 9.01 -6.45 16.22
C GLY A 111 9.85 -5.91 17.37
N GLU A 112 10.98 -6.55 17.68
CA GLU A 112 11.89 -6.12 18.74
C GLU A 112 12.54 -4.79 18.37
N LEU A 113 12.58 -3.86 19.33
CA LEU A 113 13.28 -2.60 19.17
C LEU A 113 14.79 -2.82 19.20
N LEU A 114 15.46 -2.55 18.09
CA LEU A 114 16.92 -2.63 17.99
C LEU A 114 17.56 -1.32 18.45
N TRP A 115 17.04 -0.20 17.96
CA TRP A 115 17.42 1.13 18.40
C TRP A 115 16.35 2.16 18.02
N LYS A 116 16.43 3.33 18.65
CA LYS A 116 15.68 4.51 18.26
C LYS A 116 16.59 5.73 18.26
N PHE A 117 16.29 6.67 17.37
CA PHE A 117 16.97 7.95 17.27
C PHE A 117 15.93 9.05 17.38
N ASP A 118 16.17 10.02 18.26
CA ASP A 118 15.28 11.15 18.48
C ASP A 118 15.92 12.40 17.86
N SER A 119 15.33 12.90 16.77
CA SER A 119 15.81 14.10 16.09
C SER A 119 15.49 15.40 16.84
N GLN A 120 14.81 15.33 17.99
CA GLN A 120 14.23 16.46 18.72
C GLN A 120 13.11 17.18 17.96
N GLY A 121 12.54 16.52 16.94
CA GLY A 121 11.49 17.07 16.09
C GLY A 121 11.90 18.30 15.30
N GLU A 122 10.92 18.88 14.62
CA GLU A 122 11.05 20.23 14.05
C GLU A 122 11.04 21.24 15.21
N LYS A 123 12.10 22.06 15.29
CA LYS A 123 12.10 23.20 16.19
C LYS A 123 11.46 24.38 15.48
N MET A 124 10.25 24.74 15.87
CA MET A 124 9.69 26.03 15.50
C MET A 124 10.44 27.11 16.29
N LEU A 125 11.34 27.86 15.64
CA LEU A 125 12.15 28.88 16.29
C LEU A 125 11.44 30.23 16.30
N ASP A 126 10.64 30.52 15.28
CA ASP A 126 9.74 31.67 15.27
C ASP A 126 8.46 31.45 14.42
N PHE A 127 7.57 32.45 14.43
CA PHE A 127 6.26 32.39 13.76
C PHE A 127 6.37 32.36 12.21
N TRP A 128 7.54 32.67 11.65
CA TRP A 128 7.72 32.91 10.21
C TRP A 128 8.32 31.72 9.45
N ASP A 129 8.76 30.68 10.14
CA ASP A 129 9.37 29.46 9.56
C ASP A 129 8.42 28.62 8.66
N TYR A 130 7.15 29.02 8.48
CA TYR A 130 6.18 28.31 7.64
C TYR A 130 6.35 28.49 6.12
N TYR A 131 7.21 29.41 5.66
CA TYR A 131 7.28 29.82 4.25
C TYR A 131 8.61 29.52 3.53
N LEU A 132 9.52 28.74 4.11
CA LEU A 132 10.80 28.37 3.49
C LEU A 132 10.90 26.88 3.18
#